data_AF-A0A2L0PPJ2-F1
#
_entry.id   AF-A0A2L0PPJ2-F1
#
_cell.length_a   1.000
_cell.length_b   1.000
_cell.length_c   1.000
_cell.angle_alpha   90.00
_cell.angle_beta   90.00
_cell.angle_gamma   90.00
#
_symmetry.space_group_name_H-M   'P 1'
#
loop_
_entity.id
_entity.type
_entity.pdbx_description
1 polymer ?
#
loop_
_entity_poly.entity_id
_entity_poly.type
_entity_poly.pdbx_seq_one_letter_code
_entity_poly.pdbx_strand_id
1 'polypeptide(L)'
;MSTTFEKTPGWLDWYQGPTKPSLTLPVGAVDAHCHVFGPGDEFPYAPERKYTPCDASKDQLFALRDHLGFARNVIVQATCHGKDNRALVDALIASNGKARGVATVGVNITTEEIQALHDAGVRGVRFNFVKRLVDFMPKADLEAIAAKIAPFGWHIVIYFEAPDLPESYCQIWCMAFRPLSLLIARLPACHL
;
A
#
# COMPACT_ATOMS: atom_id res chain seq x y z
N MET A 1 -0.96 -20.22 19.59
CA MET A 1 -0.77 -20.11 18.14
C MET A 1 0.66 -19.67 17.92
N SER A 2 1.47 -20.52 17.27
CA SER A 2 2.90 -20.28 17.11
C SER A 2 3.09 -19.25 16.00
N THR A 3 3.36 -17.99 16.34
CA THR A 3 3.68 -16.96 15.35
C THR A 3 4.99 -17.35 14.66
N THR A 4 4.94 -17.65 13.36
CA THR A 4 6.07 -18.10 12.53
C THR A 4 7.09 -17.00 12.22
N PHE A 5 6.97 -15.83 12.87
CA PHE A 5 7.82 -14.67 12.64
C PHE A 5 8.11 -13.93 13.96
N GLU A 6 9.26 -13.26 14.01
CA GLU A 6 9.65 -12.39 15.12
C GLU A 6 9.35 -10.93 14.77
N LYS A 7 8.55 -10.27 15.61
CA LYS A 7 8.23 -8.84 15.51
C LYS A 7 9.51 -8.03 15.76
N THR A 8 9.75 -6.98 14.99
CA THR A 8 10.93 -6.12 15.18
C THR A 8 10.96 -5.54 16.60
N PRO A 9 12.09 -5.62 17.32
CA PRO A 9 12.21 -5.02 18.66
C PRO A 9 11.86 -3.54 18.64
N GLY A 10 11.05 -3.10 19.61
CA GLY A 10 10.60 -1.71 19.70
C GLY A 10 9.52 -1.30 18.69
N TRP A 11 8.97 -2.23 17.90
CA TRP A 11 7.82 -1.93 17.06
C TRP A 11 6.63 -1.48 17.91
N LEU A 12 6.10 -0.30 17.59
CA LEU A 12 4.90 0.25 18.21
C LEU A 12 3.67 -0.28 17.48
N ASP A 13 2.85 -1.05 18.19
CA ASP A 13 1.56 -1.49 17.69
C ASP A 13 0.61 -0.29 17.57
N TRP A 14 -0.44 -0.42 16.76
CA TRP A 14 -1.41 0.65 16.64
C TRP A 14 -2.20 0.82 17.96
N TYR A 15 -2.67 2.03 18.20
CA TYR A 15 -3.42 2.36 19.41
C TYR A 15 -4.77 1.64 19.45
N GLN A 16 -5.02 0.89 20.53
CA GLN A 16 -6.19 0.00 20.66
C GLN A 16 -7.48 0.72 21.13
N GLY A 17 -7.39 1.97 21.61
CA GLY A 17 -8.51 2.69 22.20
C GLY A 17 -8.88 3.99 21.48
N PRO A 18 -8.97 4.05 20.14
CA PRO A 18 -9.22 5.30 19.44
C PRO A 18 -10.56 5.91 19.88
N THR A 19 -10.57 7.18 20.24
CA THR A 19 -11.82 7.90 20.54
C THR A 19 -12.66 8.04 19.27
N LYS A 20 -13.99 8.07 19.41
CA LYS A 20 -14.87 8.40 18.28
C LYS A 20 -14.62 9.85 17.83
N PRO A 21 -14.34 10.11 16.54
CA PRO A 21 -14.16 11.48 16.06
C PRO A 21 -15.40 12.34 16.30
N SER A 22 -15.20 13.61 16.70
CA SER A 22 -16.29 14.60 16.76
C SER A 22 -16.68 15.12 15.38
N LEU A 23 -15.77 15.01 14.41
CA LEU A 23 -16.02 15.34 13.01
C LEU A 23 -16.88 14.24 12.36
N THR A 24 -18.06 14.61 11.90
CA THR A 24 -18.88 13.75 11.03
C THR A 24 -18.37 13.83 9.60
N LEU A 25 -17.93 12.70 9.06
CA LEU A 25 -17.46 12.63 7.67
C LEU A 25 -18.65 12.72 6.68
N PRO A 26 -18.43 13.29 5.48
CA PRO A 26 -19.44 13.29 4.44
C PRO A 26 -19.77 11.86 3.99
N VAL A 27 -20.99 11.66 3.48
CA VAL A 27 -21.42 10.37 2.93
C VAL A 27 -20.47 9.94 1.82
N GLY A 28 -19.99 8.70 1.90
CA GLY A 28 -19.07 8.15 0.90
C GLY A 28 -17.59 8.47 1.15
N ALA A 29 -17.23 9.06 2.31
CA ALA A 29 -15.84 9.31 2.66
C ALA A 29 -14.97 8.06 2.53
N VAL A 30 -13.75 8.26 2.02
CA VAL A 30 -12.79 7.19 1.74
C VAL A 30 -11.50 7.44 2.52
N ASP A 31 -11.09 6.46 3.32
CA ASP A 31 -9.73 6.41 3.83
C ASP A 31 -8.83 5.93 2.70
N ALA A 32 -8.09 6.85 2.10
CA ALA A 32 -7.35 6.60 0.86
C ALA A 32 -5.95 6.00 1.08
N HIS A 33 -5.54 5.71 2.32
CA HIS A 33 -4.24 5.10 2.58
C HIS A 33 -4.20 4.34 3.90
N CYS A 34 -4.43 3.03 3.81
CA CYS A 34 -4.32 2.12 4.95
C CYS A 34 -3.61 0.81 4.55
N HIS A 35 -3.27 -0.01 5.53
CA HIS A 35 -2.57 -1.28 5.32
C HIS A 35 -3.24 -2.40 6.14
N VAL A 36 -3.10 -3.63 5.64
CA VAL A 36 -3.30 -4.85 6.42
C VAL A 36 -1.94 -5.54 6.58
N PHE A 37 -1.70 -6.13 7.75
CA PHE A 37 -0.49 -6.89 8.04
C PHE A 37 -0.87 -8.30 8.45
N GLY A 38 -0.60 -9.28 7.58
CA GLY A 38 -0.82 -10.68 7.92
C GLY A 38 -2.31 -11.05 7.88
N PRO A 39 -2.74 -12.11 8.59
CA PRO A 39 -1.96 -12.86 9.59
C PRO A 39 -0.68 -13.50 9.02
N GLY A 40 0.43 -13.42 9.75
CA GLY A 40 1.75 -13.84 9.22
C GLY A 40 1.93 -15.35 9.04
N ASP A 41 1.03 -16.16 9.61
CA ASP A 41 0.94 -17.61 9.42
C ASP A 41 0.19 -18.00 8.13
N GLU A 42 -0.79 -17.19 7.71
CA GLU A 42 -1.51 -17.37 6.44
C GLU A 42 -0.84 -16.64 5.27
N PHE A 43 -0.37 -15.42 5.53
CA PHE A 43 0.32 -14.53 4.60
C PHE A 43 1.71 -14.19 5.13
N PRO A 44 2.72 -15.04 4.88
CA PRO A 44 4.07 -14.84 5.39
C PRO A 44 4.66 -13.50 4.95
N TYR A 45 5.30 -12.81 5.89
CA TYR A 45 6.04 -11.60 5.59
C TYR A 45 7.25 -11.89 4.69
N ALA A 46 7.55 -10.95 3.79
CA ALA A 46 8.62 -11.08 2.81
C ALA A 46 9.99 -11.28 3.49
N PRO A 47 10.85 -12.20 3.00
CA PRO A 47 12.19 -12.39 3.54
C PRO A 47 13.07 -11.12 3.51
N GLU A 48 12.90 -10.28 2.48
CA GLU A 48 13.65 -9.05 2.24
C GLU A 48 13.15 -7.83 3.03
N ARG A 49 12.12 -8.00 3.86
CA ARG A 49 11.49 -6.90 4.62
C ARG A 49 12.50 -6.19 5.53
N LYS A 50 12.34 -4.87 5.65
CA LYS A 50 13.18 -4.04 6.54
C LYS A 50 12.63 -3.92 7.97
N TYR A 51 11.42 -4.40 8.20
CA TYR A 51 10.76 -4.49 9.50
C TYR A 51 9.72 -5.61 9.50
N THR A 52 9.41 -6.15 10.68
CA THR A 52 8.32 -7.09 10.91
C THR A 52 7.31 -6.44 11.87
N PRO A 53 6.09 -6.13 11.41
CA PRO A 53 5.06 -5.55 12.27
C PRO A 53 4.39 -6.63 13.14
N CYS A 54 3.49 -6.21 14.03
CA CYS A 54 2.43 -7.07 14.53
C CYS A 54 1.41 -7.35 13.42
N ASP A 55 0.68 -8.46 13.54
CA ASP A 55 -0.46 -8.73 12.66
C ASP A 55 -1.56 -7.70 12.91
N ALA A 56 -2.12 -7.15 11.83
CA ALA A 56 -3.21 -6.18 11.77
C ALA A 56 -4.20 -6.64 10.70
N SER A 57 -5.25 -7.34 11.10
CA SER A 57 -6.13 -8.07 10.18
C SER A 57 -7.08 -7.14 9.41
N LYS A 58 -7.62 -7.64 8.30
CA LYS A 58 -8.69 -6.97 7.55
C LYS A 58 -9.92 -6.66 8.40
N ASP A 59 -10.27 -7.55 9.34
CA ASP A 59 -11.44 -7.36 10.21
C ASP A 59 -11.22 -6.20 11.18
N GLN A 60 -10.00 -6.09 11.73
CA GLN A 60 -9.62 -4.94 12.56
C GLN A 60 -9.64 -3.64 11.76
N LEU A 61 -9.16 -3.66 10.51
CA LEU A 61 -9.23 -2.50 9.62
C LEU A 61 -10.69 -2.10 9.31
N PHE A 62 -11.58 -3.06 9.05
CA PHE A 62 -12.99 -2.76 8.79
C PHE A 62 -13.72 -2.23 10.02
N ALA A 63 -13.45 -2.80 11.19
CA ALA A 63 -13.96 -2.27 12.45
C ALA A 63 -13.49 -0.83 12.69
N LEU A 64 -12.22 -0.53 12.39
CA LEU A 64 -11.68 0.82 12.48
C LEU A 64 -12.33 1.78 11.47
N ARG A 65 -12.50 1.35 10.22
CA ARG A 65 -13.22 2.12 9.17
C ARG A 65 -14.60 2.54 9.69
N ASP A 66 -15.36 1.58 10.19
CA ASP A 66 -16.73 1.80 10.66
C ASP A 66 -16.77 2.68 11.91
N HIS A 67 -15.82 2.50 12.84
CA HIS A 67 -15.68 3.33 14.04
C HIS A 67 -15.36 4.80 13.73
N LEU A 68 -14.48 5.04 12.76
CA LEU A 68 -14.10 6.38 12.30
C LEU A 68 -15.14 7.03 11.38
N GLY A 69 -16.16 6.28 10.94
CA GLY A 69 -17.24 6.78 10.08
C GLY A 69 -16.90 6.84 8.59
N PHE A 70 -15.85 6.14 8.14
CA PHE A 70 -15.53 6.02 6.71
C PHE A 70 -16.48 5.03 6.02
N ALA A 71 -16.78 5.29 4.75
CA ALA A 71 -17.60 4.36 3.96
C ALA A 71 -16.74 3.31 3.24
N ARG A 72 -15.49 3.65 2.88
CA ARG A 72 -14.61 2.85 2.03
C ARG A 72 -13.14 3.00 2.41
N ASN A 73 -12.31 2.07 1.94
CA ASN A 73 -10.86 2.11 2.09
C ASN A 73 -10.13 2.00 0.73
N VAL A 74 -8.95 2.58 0.64
CA VAL A 74 -7.91 2.18 -0.31
C VAL A 74 -6.79 1.52 0.48
N ILE A 75 -6.67 0.20 0.28
CA ILE A 75 -5.68 -0.63 0.97
C ILE A 75 -4.43 -0.68 0.10
N VAL A 76 -3.32 -0.20 0.64
CA VAL A 76 -2.05 -0.14 -0.06
C VAL A 76 -1.17 -1.29 0.41
N GLN A 77 -0.54 -1.99 -0.53
CA GLN A 77 0.39 -3.07 -0.23
C GLN A 77 1.49 -2.59 0.74
N ALA A 78 1.62 -3.32 1.84
CA ALA A 78 2.62 -3.05 2.85
C ALA A 78 3.98 -3.61 2.41
N THR A 79 5.05 -2.85 2.63
CA THR A 79 6.40 -3.27 2.24
C THR A 79 6.89 -4.51 2.99
N CYS A 80 6.32 -4.81 4.16
CA CYS A 80 6.61 -6.05 4.90
C CYS A 80 6.12 -7.32 4.18
N HIS A 81 5.18 -7.20 3.24
CA HIS A 81 4.71 -8.30 2.38
C HIS A 81 5.38 -8.30 1.00
N GLY A 82 6.28 -7.34 0.74
CA GLY A 82 7.00 -7.25 -0.53
C GLY A 82 6.04 -7.25 -1.73
N LYS A 83 6.31 -8.14 -2.71
CA LYS A 83 5.49 -8.32 -3.92
C LYS A 83 4.38 -9.37 -3.76
N ASP A 84 4.28 -10.01 -2.60
CA ASP A 84 3.21 -10.95 -2.32
C ASP A 84 1.95 -10.19 -1.89
N ASN A 85 1.03 -9.99 -2.85
CA ASN A 85 -0.19 -9.22 -2.63
C ASN A 85 -1.34 -10.07 -2.05
N ARG A 86 -1.11 -11.31 -1.57
CA ARG A 86 -2.19 -12.19 -1.11
C ARG A 86 -2.99 -11.63 0.06
N ALA A 87 -2.33 -11.03 1.06
CA ALA A 87 -3.01 -10.38 2.18
C ALA A 87 -3.87 -9.18 1.71
N LEU A 88 -3.36 -8.40 0.75
CA LEU A 88 -4.12 -7.31 0.12
C LEU A 88 -5.35 -7.87 -0.62
N VAL A 89 -5.17 -8.86 -1.48
CA VAL A 89 -6.25 -9.47 -2.27
C VAL A 89 -7.35 -10.04 -1.38
N ASP A 90 -6.96 -10.76 -0.34
CA ASP A 90 -7.90 -11.31 0.64
C ASP A 90 -8.73 -10.22 1.33
N ALA A 91 -8.10 -9.11 1.73
CA ALA A 91 -8.82 -7.97 2.30
C ALA A 91 -9.78 -7.31 1.29
N LEU A 92 -9.39 -7.19 0.01
CA LEU A 92 -10.25 -6.60 -1.01
C LEU A 92 -11.48 -7.46 -1.28
N ILE A 93 -11.32 -8.78 -1.40
CA ILE A 93 -12.42 -9.72 -1.59
C ILE A 93 -13.38 -9.66 -0.40
N ALA A 94 -12.85 -9.69 0.83
CA ALA A 94 -13.65 -9.62 2.05
C ALA A 94 -14.37 -8.28 2.24
N SER A 95 -13.90 -7.20 1.61
CA SER A 95 -14.49 -5.86 1.75
C SER A 95 -15.90 -5.73 1.16
N ASN A 96 -16.35 -6.71 0.36
CA ASN A 96 -17.63 -6.69 -0.35
C ASN A 96 -17.85 -5.39 -1.15
N GLY A 97 -16.83 -5.01 -1.93
CA GLY A 97 -16.87 -3.80 -2.77
C GLY A 97 -16.60 -2.48 -2.05
N LYS A 98 -16.35 -2.49 -0.73
CA LYS A 98 -16.01 -1.29 0.05
C LYS A 98 -14.54 -0.92 0.02
N ALA A 99 -13.69 -1.70 -0.66
CA ALA A 99 -12.27 -1.37 -0.81
C ALA A 99 -11.77 -1.40 -2.26
N ARG A 100 -10.68 -0.66 -2.50
CA ARG A 100 -9.81 -0.78 -3.68
C ARG A 100 -8.36 -0.93 -3.24
N GLY A 101 -7.55 -1.54 -4.10
CA GLY A 101 -6.17 -1.88 -3.78
C GLY A 101 -5.13 -1.10 -4.57
N VAL A 102 -3.96 -0.94 -3.97
CA VAL A 102 -2.71 -0.56 -4.66
C VAL A 102 -1.66 -1.63 -4.39
N ALA A 103 -1.23 -2.34 -5.43
CA ALA A 103 -0.32 -3.48 -5.32
C ALA A 103 1.16 -3.07 -5.41
N THR A 104 2.06 -3.95 -4.99
CA THR A 104 3.49 -3.89 -5.36
C THR A 104 3.80 -5.08 -6.25
N VAL A 105 4.34 -4.83 -7.43
CA VAL A 105 4.59 -5.86 -8.45
C VAL A 105 6.04 -5.84 -8.91
N GLY A 106 6.52 -6.95 -9.47
CA GLY A 106 7.81 -7.02 -10.15
C GLY A 106 7.71 -6.69 -11.65
N VAL A 107 8.83 -6.40 -12.29
CA VAL A 107 8.90 -6.16 -13.74
C VAL A 107 8.38 -7.34 -14.58
N ASN A 108 8.53 -8.56 -14.05
CA ASN A 108 8.11 -9.80 -14.69
C ASN A 108 6.61 -10.10 -14.56
N ILE A 109 5.82 -9.24 -13.90
CA ILE A 109 4.37 -9.42 -13.76
C ILE A 109 3.72 -9.63 -15.14
N THR A 110 2.87 -10.65 -15.29
CA THR A 110 2.19 -10.94 -16.55
C THR A 110 0.87 -10.19 -16.66
N THR A 111 0.30 -10.13 -17.86
CA THR A 111 -1.02 -9.50 -18.08
C THR A 111 -2.12 -10.27 -17.34
N GLU A 112 -2.01 -11.59 -17.26
CA GLU A 112 -2.95 -12.47 -16.56
C GLU A 112 -2.92 -12.20 -15.05
N GLU A 113 -1.73 -12.03 -14.48
CA GLU A 113 -1.57 -11.65 -13.07
C GLU A 113 -2.14 -10.26 -12.78
N ILE A 114 -1.95 -9.28 -13.70
CA ILE A 114 -2.55 -7.95 -13.58
C ILE A 114 -4.09 -8.03 -13.65
N GLN A 115 -4.64 -8.85 -14.56
CA GLN A 115 -6.08 -9.06 -14.67
C GLN A 115 -6.64 -9.67 -13.38
N ALA A 116 -5.99 -10.69 -12.81
CA ALA A 116 -6.41 -11.29 -11.55
C ALA A 116 -6.43 -10.26 -10.40
N LEU A 117 -5.40 -9.40 -10.32
CA LEU A 117 -5.38 -8.30 -9.35
C LEU A 117 -6.49 -7.27 -9.63
N HIS A 118 -6.78 -6.97 -10.90
CA HIS A 118 -7.83 -6.04 -11.29
C HIS A 118 -9.20 -6.57 -10.84
N ASP A 119 -9.47 -7.85 -11.07
CA ASP A 119 -10.72 -8.51 -10.71
C ASP A 119 -10.90 -8.56 -9.19
N ALA A 120 -9.81 -8.74 -8.43
CA ALA A 120 -9.80 -8.64 -6.98
C ALA A 120 -10.05 -7.21 -6.46
N GLY A 121 -9.95 -6.18 -7.29
CA GLY A 121 -10.22 -4.79 -6.93
C GLY A 121 -9.00 -3.87 -6.85
N VAL A 122 -7.82 -4.32 -7.30
CA VAL A 122 -6.63 -3.45 -7.41
C VAL A 122 -6.81 -2.47 -8.57
N ARG A 123 -6.43 -1.21 -8.36
CA ARG A 123 -6.53 -0.12 -9.36
C ARG A 123 -5.26 0.71 -9.48
N GLY A 124 -4.16 0.25 -8.91
CA GLY A 124 -2.88 0.93 -9.02
C GLY A 124 -1.71 0.08 -8.54
N VAL A 125 -0.51 0.56 -8.85
CA VAL A 125 0.75 0.04 -8.30
C VAL A 125 1.47 1.09 -7.48
N ARG A 126 2.22 0.65 -6.48
CA ARG A 126 3.08 1.52 -5.67
C ARG A 126 4.54 1.35 -6.07
N PHE A 127 5.17 2.46 -6.43
CA PHE A 127 6.62 2.58 -6.55
C PHE A 127 7.16 3.29 -5.31
N ASN A 128 8.05 2.60 -4.60
CA ASN A 128 8.69 3.13 -3.41
C ASN A 128 10.14 3.49 -3.78
N PHE A 129 10.53 4.73 -3.53
CA PHE A 129 11.87 5.27 -3.78
C PHE A 129 12.62 5.56 -2.46
N VAL A 130 12.00 5.25 -1.32
CA VAL A 130 12.62 5.42 -0.01
C VAL A 130 13.65 4.31 0.18
N LYS A 131 14.94 4.66 0.06
CA LYS A 131 16.10 3.74 0.07
C LYS A 131 16.13 2.82 1.30
N ARG A 132 15.62 3.26 2.45
CA ARG A 132 15.53 2.44 3.68
C ARG A 132 14.40 1.41 3.70
N LEU A 133 13.47 1.45 2.74
CA LEU A 133 12.30 0.56 2.69
C LEU A 133 12.35 -0.43 1.54
N VAL A 134 12.97 -0.08 0.41
CA VAL A 134 13.09 -0.96 -0.76
C VAL A 134 14.40 -0.67 -1.51
N ASP A 135 14.85 -1.66 -2.29
CA ASP A 135 16.00 -1.51 -3.17
C ASP A 135 15.64 -0.73 -4.44
N PHE A 136 16.64 -0.11 -5.07
CA PHE A 136 16.48 0.72 -6.27
C PHE A 136 15.91 -0.08 -7.45
N MET A 137 14.88 0.47 -8.12
CA MET A 137 14.33 -0.09 -9.35
C MET A 137 14.78 0.76 -10.56
N PRO A 138 15.37 0.16 -11.61
CA PRO A 138 15.74 0.88 -12.82
C PRO A 138 14.53 1.57 -13.48
N LYS A 139 14.77 2.73 -14.10
CA LYS A 139 13.72 3.50 -14.81
C LYS A 139 13.00 2.65 -15.87
N ALA A 140 13.74 1.83 -16.61
CA ALA A 140 13.19 0.96 -17.66
C ALA A 140 12.16 -0.04 -17.11
N ASP A 141 12.39 -0.57 -15.91
CA ASP A 141 11.45 -1.50 -15.26
C ASP A 141 10.16 -0.79 -14.86
N LEU A 142 10.28 0.43 -14.33
CA LEU A 142 9.13 1.27 -13.97
C LEU A 142 8.30 1.63 -15.21
N GLU A 143 8.96 1.99 -16.32
CA GLU A 143 8.32 2.26 -17.61
C GLU A 143 7.63 1.00 -18.17
N ALA A 144 8.26 -0.17 -18.06
CA ALA A 144 7.69 -1.45 -18.49
C ALA A 144 6.43 -1.82 -17.68
N ILE A 145 6.45 -1.66 -16.36
CA ILE A 145 5.28 -1.89 -15.51
C ILE A 145 4.17 -0.89 -15.86
N ALA A 146 4.51 0.41 -15.99
CA ALA A 146 3.55 1.44 -16.36
C ALA A 146 2.85 1.15 -17.70
N ALA A 147 3.60 0.64 -18.69
CA ALA A 147 3.04 0.23 -19.97
C ALA A 147 2.05 -0.94 -19.85
N LYS A 148 2.35 -1.94 -19.02
CA LYS A 148 1.49 -3.12 -18.81
C LYS A 148 0.18 -2.78 -18.09
N ILE A 149 0.20 -1.85 -17.13
CA ILE A 149 -0.99 -1.50 -16.34
C ILE A 149 -1.87 -0.44 -17.00
N ALA A 150 -1.34 0.33 -17.97
CA ALA A 150 -2.08 1.42 -18.63
C ALA A 150 -3.40 0.97 -19.28
N PRO A 151 -3.51 -0.19 -19.98
CA PRO A 151 -4.77 -0.68 -20.53
C PRO A 151 -5.86 -0.95 -19.48
N PHE A 152 -5.48 -1.17 -18.23
CA PHE A 152 -6.40 -1.43 -17.12
C PHE A 152 -6.91 -0.15 -16.44
N GLY A 153 -6.45 1.03 -16.88
CA GLY A 153 -6.78 2.32 -16.27
C GLY A 153 -6.21 2.49 -14.86
N TRP A 154 -5.13 1.77 -14.54
CA TRP A 154 -4.50 1.83 -13.22
C TRP A 154 -3.65 3.09 -13.02
N HIS A 155 -3.55 3.53 -11.78
CA HIS A 155 -2.69 4.65 -11.37
C HIS A 155 -1.37 4.19 -10.74
N ILE A 156 -0.42 5.11 -10.65
CA ILE A 156 0.84 4.89 -9.95
C ILE A 156 0.86 5.74 -8.67
N VAL A 157 1.15 5.10 -7.55
CA VAL A 157 1.45 5.77 -6.27
C VAL A 157 2.95 5.84 -6.11
N ILE A 158 3.48 7.04 -5.93
CA ILE A 158 4.92 7.27 -5.74
C ILE A 158 5.17 7.67 -4.29
N TYR A 159 6.12 6.99 -3.65
CA TYR A 159 6.57 7.32 -2.30
C TYR A 159 8.07 7.64 -2.28
N PHE A 160 8.43 8.83 -1.82
CA PHE A 160 9.81 9.34 -1.72
C PHE A 160 9.98 10.20 -0.46
N GLU A 161 11.23 10.41 -0.04
CA GLU A 161 11.59 11.36 1.01
C GLU A 161 12.04 12.68 0.37
N ALA A 162 11.66 13.83 0.96
CA ALA A 162 11.94 15.14 0.37
C ALA A 162 13.41 15.39 -0.01
N PRO A 163 14.43 14.94 0.75
CA PRO A 163 15.83 15.08 0.36
C PRO A 163 16.21 14.32 -0.91
N ASP A 164 15.53 13.22 -1.24
CA ASP A 164 15.76 12.42 -2.45
C ASP A 164 15.03 13.00 -3.67
N LEU A 165 14.19 14.03 -3.50
CA LEU A 165 13.39 14.59 -4.59
C LEU A 165 14.26 15.14 -5.74
N PRO A 166 15.36 15.89 -5.51
CA PRO A 166 16.17 16.40 -6.62
C PRO A 166 16.75 15.29 -7.52
N GLU A 167 17.18 14.16 -6.92
CA GLU A 167 17.73 13.01 -7.64
C GLU A 167 16.63 12.26 -8.41
N SER A 168 15.46 12.11 -7.80
CA SER A 168 14.33 11.36 -8.36
C SER A 168 13.40 12.21 -9.22
N TYR A 169 13.58 13.53 -9.26
CA TYR A 169 12.67 14.50 -9.88
C TYR A 169 12.38 14.14 -11.33
N CYS A 170 13.41 13.93 -12.15
CA CYS A 170 13.23 13.61 -13.57
C CYS A 170 12.47 12.30 -13.78
N GLN A 171 12.73 11.28 -12.95
CA GLN A 171 12.02 10.00 -13.03
C GLN A 171 10.56 10.11 -12.60
N ILE A 172 10.31 10.79 -11.47
CA ILE A 172 8.98 11.04 -10.94
C ILE A 172 8.18 11.90 -11.92
N TRP A 173 8.78 12.95 -12.46
CA TRP A 173 8.14 13.85 -13.42
C TRP A 173 7.75 13.13 -14.72
N CYS A 174 8.61 12.24 -15.24
CA CYS A 174 8.23 11.41 -16.40
C CYS A 174 7.00 10.52 -16.15
N MET A 175 6.76 10.10 -14.90
CA MET A 175 5.62 9.25 -14.52
C MET A 175 4.38 10.08 -14.15
N ALA A 176 4.58 11.22 -13.48
CA ALA A 176 3.52 12.07 -12.93
C ALA A 176 2.67 12.76 -14.01
N PHE A 177 3.20 12.96 -15.22
CA PHE A 177 2.50 13.62 -16.34
C PHE A 177 1.68 12.65 -17.22
N ARG A 178 1.53 11.39 -16.80
CA ARG A 178 0.45 10.52 -17.29
C ARG A 178 -0.77 10.66 -16.35
N PRO A 179 -2.02 10.64 -16.85
CA PRO A 179 -3.20 11.24 -16.20
C PRO A 179 -3.67 10.66 -14.84
N LEU A 180 -2.93 9.74 -14.21
CA LEU A 180 -3.34 9.10 -12.96
C LEU A 180 -2.13 8.86 -12.04
N SER A 181 -1.74 9.87 -11.26
CA SER A 181 -0.69 9.77 -10.24
C SER A 181 -1.17 10.32 -8.90
N LEU A 182 -1.08 9.51 -7.84
CA LEU A 182 -1.26 9.97 -6.45
C LEU A 182 0.13 10.13 -5.83
N LEU A 183 0.45 11.37 -5.43
CA LEU A 183 1.73 11.72 -4.80
C LEU A 183 1.57 11.65 -3.28
N ILE A 184 2.33 10.78 -2.61
CA ILE A 184 2.42 10.78 -1.15
C ILE A 184 3.85 11.17 -0.78
N ALA A 185 4.05 12.43 -0.39
CA ALA A 185 5.32 12.92 0.13
C ALA A 185 5.30 12.85 1.66
N ARG A 186 6.31 12.20 2.27
CA ARG A 186 6.55 12.36 3.72
C ARG A 186 7.35 13.64 3.91
N LEU A 187 6.67 14.71 4.33
CA LEU A 187 7.35 15.90 4.83
C LEU A 187 8.07 15.52 6.14
N PRO A 188 9.31 16.01 6.38
CA PRO A 188 9.95 15.84 7.67
C PRO A 188 9.03 16.42 8.75
N ALA A 189 8.90 15.71 9.88
CA ALA A 189 8.19 16.25 11.03
C ALA A 189 8.86 17.57 11.39
N CYS A 190 8.14 18.69 11.27
CA CYS A 190 8.57 19.93 11.91
C CYS A 190 8.72 19.62 13.39
N HIS A 191 9.95 19.75 13.91
CA HIS A 191 10.16 19.84 15.34
C HIS A 191 9.44 21.09 15.84
N LEU A 192 8.32 20.88 16.53
CA LEU A 192 7.75 21.81 17.50
C LEU A 192 8.31 21.45 18.88
#